data_AF-A0A7X5AMC9-F1
#
_entry.id   AF-A0A7X5AMC9-F1
#
_cell.length_a   1.000
_cell.length_b   1.000
_cell.length_c   1.000
_cell.angle_alpha   90.00
_cell.angle_beta   90.00
_cell.angle_gamma   90.00
#
_symmetry.space_group_name_H-M   'P 1'
#
loop_
_entity.id
_entity.type
_entity.pdbx_description
1 polymer ?
#
loop_
_entity_poly.entity_id
_entity_poly.type
_entity_poly.pdbx_seq_one_letter_code
_entity_poly.pdbx_strand_id
1 'polypeptide(L)' 'ALDYSLKRWAALTRYLDDGGLPIDNNRVENLIRPWALGRSNWLFAGSLRSGQRAATIMSLIQCAKLNGHEPYA' A
#
# COMPACT_ATOMS: atom_id res chain seq x y z
N ALA A 1 22.17 -6.62 -0.13
CA ALA A 1 21.57 -5.29 -0.39
C ALA A 1 21.95 -4.78 -1.79
N LEU A 2 23.24 -4.73 -2.14
CA LEU A 2 23.71 -4.25 -3.45
C LEU A 2 23.10 -5.00 -4.65
N ASP A 3 23.16 -6.33 -4.67
CA ASP A 3 22.55 -7.13 -5.76
C ASP A 3 21.04 -6.91 -5.93
N TYR A 4 20.33 -6.66 -4.84
CA TYR A 4 18.90 -6.38 -4.88
C TYR A 4 18.61 -5.03 -5.51
N SER A 5 19.40 -4.01 -5.15
CA SER A 5 19.30 -2.66 -5.74
C SER A 5 19.68 -2.68 -7.22
N LEU A 6 20.75 -3.38 -7.59
CA LEU A 6 21.19 -3.50 -8.98
C LEU A 6 20.13 -4.17 -9.86
N LYS A 7 19.50 -5.26 -9.38
CA LYS A 7 18.40 -5.93 -10.08
C LYS A 7 17.16 -5.06 -10.27
N ARG A 8 17.02 -3.97 -9.52
CA ARG A 8 15.84 -3.07 -9.54
C ARG A 8 16.17 -1.66 -9.98
N TRP A 9 17.39 -1.45 -10.49
CA TRP A 9 17.90 -0.12 -10.83
C TRP A 9 16.94 0.67 -11.72
N ALA A 10 16.39 0.03 -12.76
CA ALA A 10 15.43 0.65 -13.67
C ALA A 10 14.16 1.18 -12.97
N ALA A 11 13.67 0.50 -11.92
CA ALA A 11 12.54 0.97 -11.15
C ALA A 11 12.93 2.13 -10.21
N LEU A 12 14.13 2.06 -9.63
CA LEU A 12 14.66 3.08 -8.71
C LEU A 12 15.00 4.39 -9.42
N THR A 13 15.36 4.36 -10.71
CA THR A 13 15.72 5.56 -11.48
C THR A 13 14.57 6.13 -12.32
N ARG A 14 13.37 5.52 -12.28
CA ARG A 14 12.23 5.90 -13.13
C ARG A 14 11.80 7.38 -12.96
N TYR A 15 12.00 7.94 -11.77
CA TYR A 15 11.69 9.34 -11.48
C TYR A 15 12.58 10.33 -12.24
N LEU A 16 13.73 9.88 -12.79
CA LEU A 16 14.58 10.71 -13.64
C LEU A 16 13.95 10.96 -15.02
N ASP A 17 13.13 10.01 -15.49
CA ASP A 17 12.47 10.09 -16.81
C ASP A 17 11.09 10.75 -16.73
N ASP A 18 10.43 10.69 -15.57
CA ASP A 18 9.09 11.22 -15.34
C ASP A 18 9.06 12.07 -14.06
N GLY A 19 9.00 13.39 -14.23
CA GLY A 19 8.95 14.36 -13.14
C GLY A 19 7.65 14.33 -12.32
N GLY A 20 6.63 13.57 -12.75
CA GLY A 20 5.44 13.30 -11.95
C GLY A 20 5.62 12.22 -10.89
N LEU A 21 6.70 11.44 -10.96
CA LEU A 21 7.01 10.38 -10.01
C LEU A 21 7.86 10.91 -8.85
N PRO A 22 7.46 10.67 -7.58
CA PRO A 22 8.32 10.97 -6.45
C PRO A 22 9.54 10.04 -6.43
N ILE A 23 10.68 10.54 -5.93
CA ILE A 23 11.91 9.77 -5.73
C ILE A 23 11.75 8.67 -4.68
N ASP A 24 10.83 8.87 -3.74
CA ASP A 24 10.55 7.98 -2.63
C ASP A 24 9.14 7.37 -2.70
N ASN A 25 8.93 6.30 -1.94
CA ASN A 25 7.66 5.60 -1.84
C ASN A 25 6.86 6.00 -0.58
N ASN A 26 7.23 7.07 0.14
CA ASN A 26 6.63 7.40 1.45
C ASN A 26 5.12 7.55 1.37
N ARG A 27 4.61 8.09 0.26
CA ARG A 27 3.16 8.21 0.03
C ARG A 27 2.49 6.84 0.09
N VAL A 28 3.03 5.85 -0.62
CA VAL A 28 2.48 4.50 -0.66
C VAL A 28 2.64 3.81 0.70
N GLU A 29 3.79 3.96 1.35
CA GLU A 29 4.03 3.38 2.67
C GLU A 29 3.06 3.93 3.72
N ASN A 30 2.80 5.24 3.72
CA ASN A 30 1.83 5.87 4.61
C ASN A 30 0.39 5.39 4.35
N LEU A 31 0.01 5.12 3.10
CA LEU A 31 -1.30 4.57 2.76
C LEU A 31 -1.45 3.11 3.24
N ILE A 32 -0.35 2.34 3.28
CA ILE A 32 -0.36 0.94 3.71
C ILE A 32 -0.19 0.78 5.23
N ARG A 33 0.48 1.74 5.89
CA ARG A 33 0.82 1.71 7.33
C ARG A 33 -0.37 1.41 8.26
N PRO A 34 -1.58 1.99 8.11
CA PRO A 34 -2.72 1.67 8.97
C PRO A 34 -3.08 0.18 8.96
N TRP A 35 -2.95 -0.48 7.80
CA TRP A 35 -3.22 -1.91 7.66
C TRP A 35 -2.12 -2.75 8.29
N ALA A 36 -0.87 -2.34 8.15
CA ALA A 36 0.26 -3.01 8.78
C ALA A 36 0.15 -2.99 10.31
N LEU A 37 -0.27 -1.85 10.88
CA LEU A 37 -0.56 -1.71 12.31
C LEU A 37 -1.84 -2.47 12.72
N GLY A 38 -2.87 -2.45 11.88
CA GLY A 38 -4.10 -3.21 12.13
C GLY A 38 -3.85 -4.71 12.26
N ARG A 39 -2.98 -5.28 11.43
CA ARG A 39 -2.61 -6.71 11.49
C ARG A 39 -2.07 -7.16 12.85
N SER A 40 -1.27 -6.34 13.53
CA SER A 40 -0.78 -6.70 14.88
C SER A 40 -1.88 -6.66 15.94
N ASN A 41 -2.95 -5.89 15.69
CA ASN A 41 -4.07 -5.71 16.62
C ASN A 41 -5.23 -6.70 16.35
N TRP A 42 -5.27 -7.34 15.19
CA TRP A 42 -6.31 -8.32 14.82
C TRP A 42 -5.94 -9.75 15.25
N LEU A 43 -5.53 -9.91 16.51
CA LEU A 43 -5.04 -11.17 17.09
C LEU A 43 -6.06 -12.35 16.98
N PHE A 44 -7.34 -12.06 16.76
CA PHE A 44 -8.42 -13.05 16.63
C PHE A 44 -8.91 -13.27 15.19
N ALA A 45 -8.37 -12.56 14.20
CA ALA A 45 -8.71 -12.74 12.78
C ALA A 45 -7.85 -13.85 12.16
N GLY A 46 -8.15 -15.11 12.47
CA GLY A 46 -7.25 -16.24 12.19
C GLY A 46 -7.47 -17.01 10.88
N SER A 47 -8.48 -16.70 10.07
CA SER A 47 -8.75 -17.47 8.84
C SER A 47 -8.28 -16.74 7.57
N LEU A 48 -7.73 -17.50 6.61
CA LEU A 48 -7.37 -16.98 5.28
C LEU A 48 -8.58 -16.32 4.60
N ARG A 49 -9.76 -16.93 4.72
CA ARG A 49 -11.01 -16.42 4.14
C ARG A 49 -11.42 -15.07 4.73
N SER A 50 -11.29 -14.88 6.04
CA SER A 50 -11.54 -13.57 6.67
C SER A 50 -10.50 -12.55 6.25
N GLY A 51 -9.23 -12.95 6.10
CA GLY A 51 -8.18 -12.08 5.59
C GLY A 51 -8.46 -11.58 4.17
N GLN A 52 -8.88 -12.46 3.26
CA GLN A 52 -9.21 -12.11 1.88
C GLN A 52 -10.40 -11.13 1.80
N ARG A 53 -11.43 -11.37 2.63
CA ARG A 53 -12.61 -10.49 2.73
C ARG A 53 -12.23 -9.12 3.28
N ALA A 54 -11.43 -9.09 4.34
CA ALA A 54 -10.91 -7.86 4.92
C ALA A 54 -10.10 -7.08 3.89
N ALA A 55 -9.17 -7.72 3.18
CA ALA A 55 -8.38 -7.10 2.12
C ALA A 55 -9.28 -6.49 1.03
N THR A 56 -10.33 -7.19 0.60
CA THR A 56 -11.26 -6.71 -0.43
C THR A 56 -12.00 -5.44 0.03
N ILE A 57 -12.53 -5.44 1.26
CA ILE A 57 -13.25 -4.29 1.83
C ILE A 57 -12.30 -3.10 2.01
N MET A 58 -11.10 -3.35 2.53
CA MET A 58 -10.08 -2.31 2.75
C MET A 58 -9.62 -1.68 1.44
N SER A 59 -9.42 -2.49 0.40
CA SER A 59 -9.12 -2.00 -0.95
C SER A 59 -10.26 -1.13 -1.49
N LEU A 60 -11.52 -1.54 -1.31
CA LEU A 60 -12.67 -0.75 -1.77
C LEU A 60 -12.75 0.61 -1.05
N ILE A 61 -12.64 0.62 0.28
CA ILE A 61 -12.63 1.85 1.09
C ILE A 61 -11.48 2.77 0.67
N GLN A 62 -10.29 2.21 0.46
CA GLN A 62 -9.12 2.99 0.06
C GLN A 62 -9.27 3.58 -1.34
N CYS A 63 -9.85 2.82 -2.29
CA CYS A 63 -10.19 3.32 -3.61
C CYS A 63 -11.19 4.47 -3.54
N ALA A 64 -12.24 4.38 -2.72
CA ALA A 64 -13.20 5.46 -2.52
C ALA A 64 -12.50 6.74 -2.01
N LYS A 65 -11.66 6.63 -0.98
CA LYS A 65 -10.88 7.76 -0.45
C LYS A 65 -9.96 8.39 -1.48
N LEU A 66 -9.27 7.58 -2.28
CA LEU A 66 -8.36 8.07 -3.33
C LEU A 66 -9.11 8.81 -4.45
N ASN A 67 -10.39 8.49 -4.67
CA ASN A 67 -11.24 9.18 -5.64
C ASN A 67 -12.06 10.33 -5.02
N GLY A 68 -11.80 10.70 -3.77
CA GLY A 68 -12.49 11.81 -3.09
C GLY A 68 -13.90 11.48 -2.59
N HIS A 69 -14.26 10.19 -2.53
CA HIS A 69 -15.53 9.75 -1.96
C HIS A 69 -15.39 9.43 -0.47
N GLU A 70 -16.35 9.89 0.32
CA GLU A 70 -16.46 9.63 1.76
C GLU A 70 -17.06 8.22 1.96
N PRO A 71 -16.30 7.23 2.44
CA PRO A 71 -16.76 5.83 2.49
C PRO A 71 -17.75 5.55 3.62
N TYR A 72 -17.92 6.49 4.56
CA TYR A 72 -18.76 6.33 5.74
C TYR A 72 -20.02 7.23 5.70
N ALA A 73 -20.22 7.95 4.60
CA ALA A 73 -21.38 8.83 4.36
C ALA A 73 -22.67 8.05 4.08
#